data_AF-A0A0K0E6W7-F1
#
_entry.id   AF-A0A0K0E6W7-F1
#
_cell.length_a   1.000
_cell.length_b   1.000
_cell.length_c   1.000
_cell.angle_alpha   90.00
_cell.angle_beta   90.00
_cell.angle_gamma   90.00
#
_symmetry.space_group_name_H-M   'P 1'
#
loop_
_entity.id
_entity.type
_entity.pdbx_description
1 polymer ?
#
loop_
_entity_poly.entity_id
_entity_poly.type
_entity_poly.pdbx_seq_one_letter_code
_entity_poly.pdbx_strand_id
1 'polypeptide(L)'
;MNLIFITLIAVTIFFSFFNIGESFLFSNKNRNMQIRSKRHLSVGATGHLAERLYKEGLEDYKDLVTKNYKDPKDPYSFGRK
;
A
#
# COMPACT_ATOMS: atom_id res chain seq x y z
N MET A 1 -11.38 -57.43 19.64
CA MET A 1 -12.08 -56.25 19.09
C MET A 1 -11.40 -54.95 19.53
N ASN A 2 -10.06 -54.87 19.52
CA ASN A 2 -9.34 -53.77 20.18
C ASN A 2 -8.38 -53.02 19.24
N LEU A 3 -7.67 -53.71 18.34
CA LEU A 3 -6.65 -53.06 17.50
C LEU A 3 -7.26 -52.05 16.51
N ILE A 4 -8.32 -52.43 15.80
CA ILE A 4 -8.98 -51.58 14.79
C ILE A 4 -9.54 -50.31 15.43
N PHE A 5 -10.18 -50.44 16.59
CA PHE A 5 -10.70 -49.29 17.34
C PHE A 5 -9.58 -48.36 17.85
N ILE A 6 -8.49 -48.92 18.36
CA ILE A 6 -7.33 -48.16 18.80
C ILE A 6 -6.71 -47.40 17.62
N THR A 7 -6.57 -48.04 16.45
CA THR A 7 -6.04 -47.38 15.25
C THR A 7 -6.95 -46.25 14.78
N LEU A 8 -8.27 -46.42 14.85
CA LEU A 8 -9.24 -45.40 14.45
C LEU A 8 -9.16 -44.17 15.36
N ILE A 9 -9.02 -44.38 16.67
CA ILE A 9 -8.86 -43.31 17.65
C ILE A 9 -7.51 -42.58 17.46
N ALA A 10 -6.42 -43.33 17.23
CA ALA A 10 -5.11 -42.71 16.98
C ALA A 10 -5.12 -41.83 15.72
N VAL A 11 -5.80 -42.28 14.66
CA VAL A 11 -5.93 -41.53 13.41
C VAL A 11 -6.76 -40.27 13.59
N THR A 12 -7.90 -40.33 14.30
CA THR A 12 -8.73 -39.13 14.53
C THR A 12 -8.03 -38.08 15.39
N ILE A 13 -7.28 -38.51 16.40
CA ILE A 13 -6.45 -37.60 17.22
C ILE A 13 -5.37 -36.93 16.33
N PHE A 14 -4.69 -37.70 15.49
CA PHE A 14 -3.66 -37.18 14.58
C PHE A 14 -4.21 -36.11 13.61
N PHE A 15 -5.35 -36.38 12.97
CA PHE A 15 -6.02 -35.41 12.09
C PHE A 15 -6.48 -34.15 12.84
N SER A 16 -6.87 -34.29 14.11
CA SER A 16 -7.29 -33.14 14.94
C SER A 16 -6.13 -32.19 15.24
N PHE A 17 -4.94 -32.72 15.53
CA PHE A 17 -3.73 -31.92 15.71
C PHE A 17 -3.28 -31.21 14.42
N PHE A 18 -3.44 -31.87 13.26
CA PHE A 18 -3.14 -31.27 11.96
C PHE A 18 -4.03 -30.05 11.66
N ASN A 19 -5.35 -30.19 11.87
CA ASN A 19 -6.31 -29.09 11.71
C ASN A 19 -6.06 -27.93 12.69
N ILE A 20 -5.62 -28.22 13.91
CA ILE A 20 -5.22 -27.22 14.89
C ILE A 20 -4.01 -26.41 14.38
N GLY A 21 -2.99 -27.07 13.85
CA GLY A 21 -1.81 -26.39 13.28
C GLY A 21 -2.15 -25.40 12.17
N GLU A 22 -3.02 -25.81 11.23
CA GLU A 22 -3.47 -24.91 10.16
C GLU A 22 -4.31 -23.74 10.68
N SER A 23 -5.18 -23.98 11.66
CA SER A 23 -5.99 -22.93 12.28
C SER A 23 -5.15 -21.87 13.01
N PHE A 24 -4.04 -22.28 13.64
CA PHE A 24 -3.07 -21.37 14.27
C PHE A 24 -2.30 -20.56 13.22
N LEU A 25 -1.84 -21.18 12.14
CA LEU A 25 -1.18 -20.48 11.03
C LEU A 25 -2.13 -19.48 10.35
N PHE A 26 -3.41 -19.83 10.18
CA PHE A 26 -4.43 -18.97 9.60
C PHE A 26 -4.76 -17.77 10.50
N SER A 27 -4.87 -18.00 11.82
CA SER A 27 -5.08 -16.92 12.81
C SER A 27 -3.93 -15.90 12.81
N ASN A 28 -2.68 -16.37 12.73
CA ASN A 28 -1.51 -15.48 12.65
C ASN A 28 -1.46 -14.69 11.33
N LYS A 29 -1.84 -15.33 10.21
CA LYS A 29 -1.96 -14.66 8.90
C LYS A 29 -3.02 -13.55 8.94
N ASN A 30 -4.19 -13.81 9.51
CA ASN A 30 -5.27 -12.82 9.59
C ASN A 30 -4.98 -11.68 10.56
N ARG A 31 -4.37 -11.95 11.72
CA ARG A 31 -3.95 -10.89 12.67
C ARG A 31 -2.95 -9.91 12.05
N ASN A 32 -1.99 -10.43 11.27
CA ASN A 32 -1.01 -9.61 10.57
C ASN A 32 -1.54 -8.96 9.29
N MET A 33 -2.66 -9.43 8.74
CA MET A 33 -3.26 -8.86 7.53
C MET A 33 -3.79 -7.45 7.76
N GLN A 34 -4.42 -7.19 8.91
CA GLN A 34 -4.85 -5.84 9.29
C GLN A 34 -3.67 -4.87 9.48
N ILE A 35 -2.54 -5.35 10.01
CA ILE A 35 -1.34 -4.52 10.17
C ILE A 35 -0.71 -4.25 8.79
N ARG A 36 -0.67 -5.25 7.90
CA ARG A 36 -0.18 -5.10 6.53
C ARG A 36 -1.07 -4.19 5.68
N SER A 37 -2.40 -4.26 5.81
CA SER A 37 -3.31 -3.37 5.07
C SER A 37 -3.14 -1.92 5.49
N LYS A 38 -2.95 -1.64 6.79
CA LYS A 38 -2.63 -0.30 7.30
C LYS A 38 -1.27 0.22 6.80
N ARG A 39 -0.27 -0.67 6.66
CA ARG A 39 1.04 -0.30 6.08
C ARG A 39 1.00 -0.12 4.57
N HIS A 40 0.13 -0.84 3.86
CA HIS A 40 -0.04 -0.67 2.40
C HIS A 40 -0.50 0.74 2.03
N LEU A 41 -1.27 1.40 2.89
CA LEU A 41 -1.62 2.82 2.76
C LEU A 41 -0.41 3.76 2.90
N SER A 42 0.71 3.28 3.47
CA SER A 42 1.93 4.06 3.72
C SER A 42 3.07 3.78 2.74
N VAL A 43 3.03 2.68 1.99
CA VAL A 43 4.04 2.37 0.95
C VAL A 43 3.78 3.28 -0.26
N GLY A 44 4.26 4.52 -0.17
CA GLY A 44 4.08 5.54 -1.20
C GLY A 44 3.52 6.86 -0.66
N ALA A 45 2.88 6.87 0.51
CA ALA A 45 2.36 8.10 1.12
C ALA A 45 3.48 9.11 1.40
N THR A 46 4.64 8.64 1.89
CA THR A 46 5.82 9.50 2.10
C THR A 46 6.38 10.04 0.79
N GLY A 47 6.39 9.23 -0.28
CA GLY A 47 6.82 9.67 -1.61
C GLY A 47 5.88 10.72 -2.20
N HIS A 48 4.57 10.51 -2.13
CA HIS A 48 3.56 11.47 -2.57
C HIS A 48 3.58 12.75 -1.73
N LEU A 49 3.82 12.66 -0.42
CA LEU A 49 3.97 13.83 0.44
C LEU A 49 5.23 14.63 0.08
N ALA A 50 6.37 13.94 -0.12
CA ALA A 50 7.61 14.59 -0.53
C ALA A 50 7.48 15.27 -1.89
N GLU A 51 6.81 14.62 -2.85
CA GLU A 51 6.53 15.21 -4.17
C GLU A 51 5.63 16.44 -4.06
N ARG A 52 4.59 16.40 -3.21
CA ARG A 52 3.70 17.54 -3.00
C ARG A 52 4.43 18.72 -2.37
N LEU A 53 5.22 18.50 -1.32
CA LEU A 53 6.02 19.54 -0.67
C LEU A 53 7.04 20.16 -1.64
N TYR A 54 7.68 19.34 -2.48
CA TYR A 54 8.60 19.82 -3.51
C TYR A 54 7.89 20.71 -4.54
N LYS A 55 6.70 20.29 -5.02
CA LYS A 55 5.91 21.08 -5.98
C LYS A 55 5.42 22.39 -5.39
N GLU A 56 4.98 22.38 -4.13
CA GLU A 56 4.52 23.58 -3.43
C GLU A 56 5.65 24.60 -3.27
N GLY A 57 6.85 24.15 -2.85
CA GLY A 57 8.02 25.02 -2.82
C GLY A 57 8.42 25.55 -4.20
N LEU A 58 8.22 24.78 -5.28
CA LEU A 58 8.46 25.22 -6.66
C LEU A 58 7.49 26.32 -7.11
N GLU A 59 6.21 26.28 -6.69
CA GLU A 59 5.24 27.33 -7.01
C GLU A 59 5.66 28.68 -6.42
N ASP A 60 6.27 28.69 -5.22
CA ASP A 60 6.78 29.92 -4.60
C ASP A 60 7.93 30.56 -5.39
N TYR A 61 8.68 29.77 -6.16
CA TYR A 61 9.75 30.26 -7.03
C TYR A 61 9.29 30.64 -8.44
N LYS A 62 8.05 30.33 -8.83
CA LYS A 62 7.54 30.70 -10.14
C LYS A 62 7.09 32.16 -10.14
N ASP A 63 7.55 32.90 -11.14
CA ASP A 63 7.00 34.22 -11.38
C ASP A 63 5.53 34.12 -11.82
N LEU A 64 4.69 34.98 -11.24
CA LEU A 64 3.31 35.14 -11.66
C LEU A 64 3.27 35.46 -13.15
N VAL A 65 2.46 34.72 -13.90
CA VAL A 65 2.29 34.90 -15.36
C VAL A 65 1.99 36.35 -15.70
N THR A 66 1.19 37.03 -14.87
CA THR A 66 0.83 38.44 -15.01
C THR A 66 1.99 39.42 -14.92
N LYS A 67 3.11 39.10 -14.25
CA LYS A 67 4.27 40.00 -14.15
C LYS A 67 4.99 40.17 -15.48
N ASN A 68 5.05 39.10 -16.29
CA ASN A 68 5.75 39.07 -17.57
C ASN A 68 4.79 38.81 -18.74
N TYR A 69 3.49 38.95 -18.53
CA TYR A 69 2.48 38.71 -19.55
C TYR A 69 2.60 39.77 -20.64
N LYS A 70 3.02 39.36 -21.83
CA LYS A 70 3.00 40.19 -23.04
C LYS A 70 1.77 39.82 -23.86
N ASP A 71 1.12 40.83 -24.43
CA ASP A 71 -0.02 40.64 -25.34
C ASP A 71 0.37 39.62 -26.42
N PRO A 72 -0.43 38.58 -26.70
CA PRO A 72 -0.17 37.63 -27.78
C PRO A 72 0.05 38.28 -29.17
N LYS A 73 -0.43 39.51 -29.37
CA LYS A 73 -0.24 40.30 -30.59
C LYS A 73 1.08 41.08 -30.61
N ASP A 74 1.75 41.24 -29.47
CA ASP A 74 3.05 41.92 -29.37
C ASP A 74 4.12 41.12 -30.15
N PRO A 75 4.85 41.75 -31.09
CA PRO A 75 5.93 41.11 -31.84
C PRO A 75 7.07 40.56 -30.97
N TYR A 76 7.21 41.02 -29.73
CA TYR A 76 8.20 40.55 -28.76
C TYR A 76 7.62 39.62 -27.70
N SER A 77 6.40 39.11 -27.90
CA SER A 77 5.77 38.10 -27.06
C SER A 77 6.28 36.69 -27.39
N PHE A 78 6.34 35.84 -26.36
CA PHE A 78 6.74 34.44 -26.51
C PHE A 78 5.59 33.65 -27.14
N GLY A 79 5.81 33.04 -28.30
CA GLY A 79 4.81 32.19 -28.97
C GLY A 79 4.60 32.45 -30.46
N ARG A 80 5.33 33.38 -31.08
CA ARG A 80 5.37 33.48 -32.55
C ARG A 80 6.17 32.32 -33.13
N LYS A 81 5.49 31.45 -33.88
CA LYS A 81 6.10 30.57 -34.89
C LYS A 81 6.41 31.38 -36.15
#